data_AF-A0A2N3PMI8-F1
#
_entry.id   AF-A0A2N3PMI8-F1
#
_cell.length_a   1.000
_cell.length_b   1.000
_cell.length_c   1.000
_cell.angle_alpha   90.00
_cell.angle_beta   90.00
_cell.angle_gamma   90.00
#
_symmetry.space_group_name_H-M   'P 1'
#
loop_
_entity.id
_entity.type
_entity.pdbx_description
1 polymer ?
#
loop_
_entity_poly.entity_id
_entity_poly.type
_entity_poly.pdbx_seq_one_letter_code
_entity_poly.pdbx_strand_id
1 'polypeptide(L)'
;PEAPPLHRLDDEALRAAAMERFALPAEFLEHEDLWRVVLPTLRADIELLETWRPAPEAPLDLPLTIVGARQDRIVALSQLTDWAARTTAALSLHILDGGHMLPRDQGPALLEILRRILGRHAEGGAS
;
A
#
# COMPACT_ATOMS: atom_id res chain seq x y z
N PRO A 1 12.01 6.69 24.10
CA PRO A 1 11.43 5.36 23.84
C PRO A 1 10.59 5.40 22.57
N GLU A 2 10.84 4.47 21.65
CA GLU A 2 10.02 4.27 20.46
C GLU A 2 8.62 3.80 20.89
N ALA A 3 7.57 4.28 20.22
CA ALA A 3 6.21 3.84 20.52
C ALA A 3 6.09 2.32 20.30
N PRO A 4 5.25 1.60 21.07
CA PRO A 4 5.05 0.17 20.85
C PRO A 4 4.50 -0.08 19.43
N PRO A 5 4.83 -1.23 18.81
CA PRO A 5 4.27 -1.60 17.52
C PRO A 5 2.75 -1.78 17.64
N LEU A 6 2.02 -1.47 16.56
CA LEU A 6 0.57 -1.44 16.53
C LEU A 6 -0.05 -2.79 16.91
N HIS A 7 0.50 -3.91 16.43
CA HIS A 7 -0.03 -5.25 16.73
C HIS A 7 0.03 -5.63 18.23
N ARG A 8 0.71 -4.84 19.07
CA ARG A 8 0.81 -5.04 20.53
C ARG A 8 -0.04 -4.08 21.35
N LEU A 9 -0.71 -3.13 20.71
CA LEU A 9 -1.67 -2.25 21.39
C LEU A 9 -2.88 -3.06 21.86
N ASP A 10 -3.59 -2.57 22.87
CA ASP A 10 -4.92 -3.11 23.17
C ASP A 10 -5.90 -2.84 22.01
N ASP A 11 -7.08 -3.45 22.09
CA ASP A 11 -8.05 -3.47 20.99
C ASP A 11 -8.62 -2.07 20.67
N GLU A 12 -8.77 -1.21 21.67
CA GLU A 12 -9.31 0.15 21.50
C GLU A 12 -8.25 1.07 20.89
N ALA A 13 -7.01 1.01 21.41
CA ALA A 13 -5.89 1.76 20.88
C ALA A 13 -5.54 1.32 19.45
N LEU A 14 -5.59 0.01 19.16
CA LEU A 14 -5.41 -0.51 17.81
C LEU A 14 -6.52 -0.02 16.87
N ARG A 15 -7.78 0.01 17.32
CA ARG A 15 -8.90 0.56 16.53
C ARG A 15 -8.65 2.01 16.15
N ALA A 16 -8.33 2.86 17.13
CA ALA A 16 -8.08 4.28 16.88
C ALA A 16 -6.91 4.49 15.89
N ALA A 17 -5.80 3.79 16.10
CA ALA A 17 -4.63 3.87 15.22
C ALA A 17 -4.91 3.34 13.82
N ALA A 18 -5.68 2.24 13.69
CA ALA A 18 -6.02 1.66 12.40
C ALA A 18 -6.96 2.55 11.58
N MET A 19 -7.95 3.17 12.24
CA MET A 19 -8.85 4.13 11.60
C MET A 19 -8.10 5.35 11.06
N GLU A 20 -7.11 5.85 11.80
CA GLU A 20 -6.26 6.96 11.38
C GLU A 20 -5.32 6.58 10.23
N ARG A 21 -4.68 5.40 10.33
CA ARG A 21 -3.55 5.00 9.47
C ARG A 21 -3.89 4.14 8.27
N PHE A 22 -5.05 3.52 8.20
CA PHE A 22 -5.37 2.61 7.08
C PHE A 22 -6.61 3.04 6.30
N ALA A 23 -7.10 4.26 6.55
CA ALA A 23 -8.28 4.82 5.87
C ALA A 23 -9.47 3.83 5.86
N LEU A 24 -9.66 3.13 6.98
CA LEU A 24 -10.70 2.13 7.13
C LEU A 24 -12.10 2.78 7.03
N PRO A 25 -13.11 2.04 6.52
CA PRO A 25 -14.50 2.47 6.50
C PRO A 25 -15.00 2.93 7.88
N ALA A 26 -15.77 4.02 7.92
CA ALA A 26 -16.27 4.64 9.16
C ALA A 26 -17.22 3.72 9.94
N GLU A 27 -17.85 2.76 9.27
CA GLU A 27 -18.70 1.70 9.84
C GLU A 27 -17.97 0.92 10.93
N PHE A 28 -16.64 0.79 10.85
CA PHE A 28 -15.82 0.17 11.89
C PHE A 28 -15.74 0.99 13.18
N LEU A 29 -16.15 2.27 13.20
CA LEU A 29 -16.35 3.08 14.41
C LEU A 29 -17.76 2.92 15.00
N GLU A 30 -18.75 2.68 14.13
CA GLU A 30 -20.17 2.65 14.51
C GLU A 30 -20.65 1.27 14.95
N HIS A 31 -20.02 0.20 14.45
CA HIS A 31 -20.44 -1.19 14.67
C HIS A 31 -19.37 -2.01 15.42
N GLU A 32 -19.54 -2.16 16.73
CA GLU A 32 -18.60 -2.90 17.58
C GLU A 32 -18.54 -4.40 17.25
N ASP A 33 -19.68 -4.98 16.90
CA ASP A 33 -19.81 -6.37 16.46
C ASP A 33 -19.00 -6.64 15.19
N LEU A 34 -19.06 -5.74 14.21
CA LEU A 34 -18.26 -5.82 12.99
C LEU A 34 -16.77 -5.69 13.31
N TRP A 35 -16.39 -4.75 14.17
CA TRP A 35 -15.00 -4.57 14.59
C TRP A 35 -14.43 -5.83 15.26
N ARG A 36 -15.17 -6.43 16.19
CA ARG A 36 -14.75 -7.66 16.90
C ARG A 36 -14.49 -8.83 15.94
N VAL A 37 -15.19 -8.89 14.80
CA VAL A 37 -14.99 -9.93 13.79
C VAL A 37 -13.71 -9.69 12.97
N VAL A 38 -13.41 -8.45 12.59
CA VAL A 38 -12.28 -8.12 11.71
C VAL A 38 -10.96 -7.98 12.48
N LEU A 39 -11.02 -7.55 13.74
CA LEU A 39 -9.87 -7.21 14.56
C LEU A 39 -8.79 -8.31 14.63
N PRO A 40 -9.10 -9.61 14.84
CA PRO A 40 -8.06 -10.64 14.92
C PRO A 40 -7.25 -10.75 13.62
N THR A 41 -7.92 -10.70 12.46
CA THR A 41 -7.28 -10.77 11.14
C THR A 41 -6.47 -9.51 10.87
N LEU A 42 -7.04 -8.33 11.13
CA LEU A 42 -6.33 -7.06 10.96
C LEU A 42 -5.06 -7.00 11.83
N ARG A 43 -5.14 -7.46 13.09
CA ARG A 43 -3.99 -7.50 13.99
C ARG A 43 -2.89 -8.43 13.46
N ALA A 44 -3.25 -9.60 12.94
CA ALA A 44 -2.30 -10.53 12.33
C ALA A 44 -1.63 -9.94 11.08
N ASP A 45 -2.39 -9.26 10.23
CA ASP A 45 -1.85 -8.59 9.04
C ASP A 45 -0.88 -7.46 9.42
N ILE A 46 -1.22 -6.67 10.44
CA ILE A 46 -0.33 -5.61 10.98
C ILE A 46 0.93 -6.23 11.58
N GLU A 47 0.81 -7.32 12.35
CA GLU A 47 1.98 -8.03 12.89
C GLU A 47 2.91 -8.49 11.77
N LEU A 48 2.36 -9.09 10.71
CA LEU A 48 3.13 -9.52 9.56
C LEU A 48 3.87 -8.34 8.92
N LEU A 49 3.18 -7.21 8.69
CA LEU A 49 3.78 -6.00 8.11
C LEU A 49 4.90 -5.42 9.00
N GLU A 50 4.69 -5.36 10.32
CA GLU A 50 5.64 -4.76 11.27
C GLU A 50 6.86 -5.66 11.53
N THR A 51 6.68 -6.97 11.47
CA THR A 51 7.72 -7.97 11.75
C THR A 51 8.43 -8.48 10.48
N TRP A 52 7.92 -8.16 9.29
CA TRP A 52 8.54 -8.56 8.03
C TRP A 52 9.97 -8.01 7.92
N ARG A 53 10.94 -8.91 7.78
CA ARG A 53 12.36 -8.61 7.57
C ARG A 53 12.83 -9.40 6.36
N PRO A 54 12.73 -8.84 5.14
CA PRO A 54 13.21 -9.53 3.96
C PRO A 54 14.72 -9.67 4.03
N ALA A 55 15.23 -10.81 3.54
CA ALA A 55 16.64 -10.93 3.27
C ALA A 55 17.04 -9.94 2.15
N PRO A 56 18.30 -9.50 2.10
CA PRO A 56 18.80 -8.79 0.92
C PRO A 56 18.62 -9.68 -0.32
N GLU A 57 17.88 -9.17 -1.31
CA GLU A 57 17.61 -9.84 -2.57
C GLU A 57 18.28 -9.05 -3.71
N ALA A 58 18.69 -9.77 -4.77
CA ALA A 58 19.16 -9.12 -5.98
C ALA A 58 18.00 -8.31 -6.61
N PRO A 59 18.28 -7.14 -7.22
CA PRO A 59 17.25 -6.40 -7.93
C PRO A 59 16.66 -7.23 -9.08
N LEU A 60 15.37 -7.03 -9.35
CA LEU A 60 14.66 -7.70 -10.45
C LEU A 60 15.19 -7.22 -11.81
N ASP A 61 15.17 -8.07 -12.82
CA ASP A 61 15.44 -7.71 -14.22
C ASP A 61 14.16 -7.29 -14.98
N LEU A 62 13.07 -7.05 -14.25
CA LEU A 62 11.75 -6.71 -14.77
C LEU A 62 11.46 -5.21 -14.61
N PRO A 63 10.78 -4.57 -15.59
CA PRO A 63 10.37 -3.19 -15.45
C PRO A 63 9.33 -3.04 -14.34
N LEU A 64 9.45 -1.98 -13.54
CA LEU A 64 8.52 -1.68 -12.45
C LEU A 64 7.72 -0.42 -12.75
N THR A 65 6.41 -0.47 -12.47
CA THR A 65 5.57 0.73 -12.44
C THR A 65 5.06 0.94 -11.03
N ILE A 66 5.44 2.07 -10.44
CA ILE A 66 5.03 2.49 -9.10
C ILE A 66 3.95 3.56 -9.24
N VAL A 67 2.86 3.41 -8.51
CA VAL A 67 1.76 4.39 -8.47
C VAL A 67 1.56 4.81 -7.02
N GLY A 68 1.58 6.11 -6.76
CA GLY A 68 1.37 6.67 -5.44
C GLY A 68 0.50 7.91 -5.46
N ALA A 69 0.09 8.38 -4.29
CA ALA A 69 -0.82 9.51 -4.15
C ALA A 69 -0.11 10.73 -3.56
N ARG A 70 -0.43 11.93 -4.06
CA ARG A 70 0.19 13.18 -3.62
C ARG A 70 -0.11 13.53 -2.17
N GLN A 71 -1.29 13.19 -1.67
CA GLN A 71 -1.73 13.47 -0.30
C GLN A 71 -1.75 12.21 0.57
N ASP A 72 -1.01 11.16 0.18
CA ASP A 72 -0.82 9.99 1.03
C ASP A 72 -0.04 10.39 2.30
N ARG A 73 -0.64 10.15 3.47
CA ARG A 73 -0.03 10.42 4.78
C ARG A 73 0.70 9.21 5.36
N ILE A 74 0.56 8.06 4.72
CA ILE A 74 1.09 6.77 5.17
C ILE A 74 2.36 6.44 4.39
N VAL A 75 2.39 6.77 3.09
CA VAL A 75 3.53 6.52 2.21
C VAL A 75 4.09 7.85 1.69
N ALA A 76 5.31 8.19 2.11
CA ALA A 76 6.03 9.35 1.61
C ALA A 76 6.51 9.13 0.17
N LEU A 77 6.57 10.21 -0.63
CA LEU A 77 7.07 10.15 -2.01
C LEU A 77 8.49 9.58 -2.12
N SER A 78 9.36 9.83 -1.12
CA SER A 78 10.70 9.26 -1.08
C SER A 78 10.69 7.73 -1.01
N GLN A 79 9.76 7.15 -0.25
CA GLN A 79 9.61 5.69 -0.15
C GLN A 79 9.18 5.06 -1.47
N LEU A 80 8.45 5.80 -2.31
CA LEU A 80 8.12 5.37 -3.67
C LEU A 80 9.35 5.36 -4.57
N THR A 81 10.24 6.35 -4.43
CA THR A 81 11.48 6.40 -5.23
C THR A 81 12.50 5.35 -4.84
N ASP A 82 12.49 4.86 -3.60
CA ASP A 82 13.38 3.79 -3.12
C ASP A 82 13.20 2.48 -3.90
N TRP A 83 12.07 2.29 -4.57
CA TRP A 83 11.83 1.15 -5.46
C TRP A 83 12.77 1.11 -6.67
N ALA A 84 13.45 2.21 -7.02
CA ALA A 84 14.47 2.21 -8.06
C ALA A 84 15.63 1.25 -7.75
N ALA A 85 15.94 1.02 -6.47
CA ALA A 85 16.96 0.05 -6.08
C ALA A 85 16.50 -1.42 -6.20
N ARG A 86 15.21 -1.67 -6.51
CA ARG A 86 14.61 -3.01 -6.58
C ARG A 86 14.56 -3.58 -7.99
N THR A 87 15.00 -2.84 -9.00
CA THR A 87 15.09 -3.32 -10.38
C THR A 87 16.36 -2.81 -11.07
N THR A 88 16.92 -3.61 -11.99
CA THR A 88 17.93 -3.16 -12.96
C THR A 88 17.32 -2.71 -14.28
N ALA A 89 16.02 -2.87 -14.48
CA ALA A 89 15.28 -2.47 -15.68
C ALA A 89 14.62 -1.10 -15.50
N ALA A 90 13.74 -0.74 -16.44
CA ALA A 90 13.06 0.55 -16.42
C ALA A 90 12.11 0.68 -15.21
N LEU A 91 12.12 1.86 -14.57
CA LEU A 91 11.15 2.25 -13.56
C LEU A 91 10.30 3.42 -14.06
N SER A 92 8.98 3.32 -13.89
CA SER A 92 8.02 4.40 -14.11
C SER A 92 7.32 4.74 -12.81
N LEU A 93 7.28 6.02 -12.43
CA LEU A 93 6.57 6.51 -11.25
C LEU A 93 5.40 7.41 -11.67
N HIS A 94 4.19 7.08 -11.22
CA HIS A 94 2.99 7.87 -11.44
C HIS A 94 2.45 8.39 -10.11
N ILE A 95 2.35 9.71 -9.98
CA ILE A 95 1.75 10.35 -8.81
C ILE A 95 0.38 10.87 -9.20
N LEU A 96 -0.66 10.31 -8.58
CA LEU A 96 -2.05 10.73 -8.73
C LEU A 96 -2.43 11.69 -7.60
N ASP A 97 -3.44 12.52 -7.82
CA ASP A 97 -4.03 13.32 -6.75
C ASP A 97 -4.93 12.44 -5.87
N GLY A 98 -5.02 12.70 -4.58
CA GLY A 98 -5.81 11.92 -3.62
C GLY A 98 -4.98 11.41 -2.43
N GLY A 99 -5.68 10.71 -1.53
CA GLY A 99 -5.07 10.04 -0.39
C GLY A 99 -4.67 8.59 -0.70
N HIS A 100 -4.41 7.83 0.34
CA HIS A 100 -3.91 6.46 0.28
C HIS A 100 -4.76 5.50 -0.58
N MET A 101 -6.09 5.69 -0.60
CA MET A 101 -7.04 4.77 -1.23
C MET A 101 -7.24 5.05 -2.72
N LEU A 102 -6.15 5.09 -3.48
CA LEU A 102 -6.16 5.32 -4.93
C LEU A 102 -7.16 4.46 -5.73
N PRO A 103 -7.37 3.15 -5.44
CA PRO A 103 -8.35 2.36 -6.19
C PRO A 103 -9.77 2.92 -6.06
N ARG A 104 -10.11 3.49 -4.90
CA ARG A 104 -11.41 4.13 -4.65
C ARG A 104 -11.45 5.55 -5.21
N ASP A 105 -10.42 6.34 -4.91
CA ASP A 105 -10.43 7.79 -5.16
C ASP A 105 -10.01 8.15 -6.60
N GLN A 106 -9.22 7.30 -7.25
CA GLN A 106 -8.60 7.51 -8.57
C GLN A 106 -8.73 6.31 -9.51
N GLY A 107 -9.76 5.47 -9.31
CA GLY A 107 -9.99 4.25 -10.09
C GLY A 107 -9.83 4.42 -11.61
N PRO A 108 -10.46 5.44 -12.25
CA PRO A 108 -10.30 5.67 -13.69
C PRO A 108 -8.86 5.97 -14.13
N ALA A 109 -8.13 6.79 -13.37
CA ALA A 109 -6.74 7.12 -13.68
C ALA A 109 -5.82 5.90 -13.49
N LEU A 110 -6.05 5.12 -12.42
CA LEU A 110 -5.34 3.87 -12.18
C LEU A 110 -5.56 2.86 -13.31
N LEU A 111 -6.81 2.68 -13.76
CA LEU A 111 -7.15 1.79 -14.87
C LEU A 111 -6.50 2.22 -16.19
N GLU A 112 -6.41 3.52 -16.47
CA GLU A 112 -5.73 4.01 -17.67
C GLU A 112 -4.21 3.72 -17.63
N ILE A 113 -3.57 3.84 -16.46
CA ILE A 113 -2.17 3.42 -16.28
C ILE A 113 -2.02 1.92 -16.55
N LEU A 114 -2.87 1.08 -15.94
CA LEU A 114 -2.85 -0.37 -16.13
C LEU A 114 -3.08 -0.75 -17.61
N ARG A 115 -4.03 -0.12 -18.29
CA ARG A 115 -4.31 -0.34 -19.72
C ARG A 115 -3.08 -0.05 -20.58
N ARG A 116 -2.34 1.03 -20.28
CA ARG A 116 -1.09 1.37 -21.00
C ARG A 116 0.02 0.36 -20.74
N ILE A 117 0.15 -0.14 -19.52
CA ILE A 117 1.15 -1.18 -19.19
C ILE A 117 0.84 -2.45 -19.99
N LEU A 118 -0.40 -2.95 -19.90
CA LEU A 118 -0.82 -4.18 -20.55
C LEU A 118 -0.76 -4.08 -22.09
N GLY A 119 -1.11 -2.93 -22.67
CA GLY A 119 -1.01 -2.69 -24.11
C GLY A 119 0.42 -2.81 -24.64
N ARG A 120 1.41 -2.23 -23.92
CA ARG A 120 2.83 -2.32 -24.31
C ARG A 120 3.35 -3.76 -24.28
N HIS A 121 2.88 -4.59 -23.36
CA HIS A 121 3.27 -6.00 -23.29
C HIS A 121 2.60 -6.83 -24.39
N ALA A 122 1.36 -6.53 -24.76
CA ALA A 122 0.69 -7.20 -25.88
C ALA A 122 1.37 -6.91 -27.23
N GLU A 123 1.91 -5.70 -27.41
CA GLU A 123 2.66 -5.30 -28.61
C GLU A 123 4.10 -5.83 -28.60
N GLY A 124 4.74 -5.94 -27.44
CA GLY A 124 6.13 -6.41 -27.29
C GLY A 124 6.31 -7.93 -27.24
N GLY A 125 5.24 -8.72 -27.06
CA GLY A 125 5.28 -10.19 -27.07
C GLY A 125 5.21 -10.83 -28.47
N ALA A 126 5.19 -10.01 -29.54
CA ALA A 126 5.11 -10.46 -30.93
C ALA A 126 6.49 -10.51 -31.63
N SER A 127 7.58 -10.70 -30.90
CA SER A 127 8.94 -10.84 -31.45
C SER A 127 9.67 -12.03 -30.85
#